data_AF-K0IHN8-F1
#
_entry.id   AF-K0IHN8-F1
#
_cell.length_a   1.000
_cell.length_b   1.000
_cell.length_c   1.000
_cell.angle_alpha   90.00
_cell.angle_beta   90.00
_cell.angle_gamma   90.00
#
_symmetry.space_group_name_H-M   'P 1'
#
loop_
_entity.id
_entity.type
_entity.pdbx_description
1 polymer ?
#
loop_
_entity_poly.entity_id
_entity_poly.type
_entity_poly.pdbx_seq_one_letter_code
_entity_poly.pdbx_strand_id
1 'polypeptide(L)'
;MRYIIVYDITDDNLRTLTSETLKDYGLKRIQKSAFMGSLKKHALNSLLTDLRRMVNVDSVIVFPLCDSDFRNMVSIGKEFVEEEKQDVQFF
;
A
#
# COMPACT_ATOMS: atom_id res chain seq x y z
N MET A 1 2.58 -12.26 0.79
CA MET A 1 3.36 -11.61 -0.29
C MET A 1 3.26 -10.11 -0.06
N ARG A 2 4.38 -9.40 -0.22
CA ARG A 2 4.41 -7.95 -0.08
C ARG A 2 4.03 -7.31 -1.41
N TYR A 3 3.37 -6.17 -1.36
CA TYR A 3 3.00 -5.38 -2.53
C TYR A 3 3.38 -3.93 -2.32
N ILE A 4 3.76 -3.27 -3.41
CA ILE A 4 3.79 -1.81 -3.51
C ILE A 4 2.59 -1.40 -4.36
N ILE A 5 1.84 -0.41 -3.88
CA ILE A 5 0.71 0.18 -4.59
C ILE A 5 1.03 1.64 -4.82
N VAL A 6 1.11 2.04 -6.07
CA VAL A 6 1.34 3.42 -6.50
C VAL A 6 0.09 3.91 -7.21
N TYR A 7 -0.30 5.16 -6.98
CA TYR A 7 -1.43 5.75 -7.67
C TYR A 7 -1.09 7.16 -8.16
N ASP A 8 -1.75 7.58 -9.22
CA ASP A 8 -1.76 8.96 -9.69
C ASP A 8 -3.22 9.37 -9.86
N ILE A 9 -3.73 10.13 -8.87
CA ILE A 9 -5.15 10.49 -8.71
C ILE A 9 -5.24 12.00 -8.57
N THR A 10 -5.95 12.61 -9.52
CA THR A 10 -6.05 14.07 -9.64
C THR A 10 -7.02 14.64 -8.60
N ASP A 11 -8.19 14.01 -8.44
CA ASP A 11 -9.21 14.47 -7.51
C ASP A 11 -8.81 14.21 -6.04
N ASP A 12 -8.87 15.26 -5.23
CA ASP A 12 -8.41 15.24 -3.83
C ASP A 12 -9.28 14.35 -2.94
N ASN A 13 -10.59 14.29 -3.20
CA ASN A 13 -11.52 13.47 -2.44
C ASN A 13 -11.30 11.98 -2.75
N LEU A 14 -11.20 11.62 -4.03
CA LEU A 14 -10.89 10.26 -4.48
C LEU A 14 -9.52 9.81 -3.98
N ARG A 15 -8.52 10.69 -3.99
CA ARG A 15 -7.18 10.39 -3.48
C ARG A 15 -7.20 10.13 -1.97
N THR A 16 -7.97 10.92 -1.23
CA THR A 16 -8.14 10.73 0.23
C THR A 16 -8.86 9.41 0.51
N LEU A 17 -9.96 9.16 -0.19
CA LEU A 17 -10.73 7.92 -0.07
C LEU A 17 -9.86 6.69 -0.40
N THR A 18 -9.09 6.75 -1.48
CA THR A 18 -8.15 5.67 -1.87
C THR A 18 -7.09 5.44 -0.80
N SER A 19 -6.52 6.53 -0.23
CA SER A 19 -5.56 6.43 0.87
C SER A 19 -6.16 5.74 2.10
N GLU A 20 -7.38 6.09 2.50
CA GLU A 20 -8.04 5.45 3.65
C GLU A 20 -8.37 3.98 3.37
N THR A 21 -8.89 3.66 2.18
CA THR A 21 -9.12 2.25 1.79
C THR A 21 -7.84 1.43 1.87
N LEU A 22 -6.70 1.93 1.38
CA LEU A 22 -5.42 1.21 1.47
C LEU A 22 -4.99 0.97 2.93
N LYS A 23 -5.23 1.94 3.83
CA LYS A 23 -4.99 1.77 5.28
C LYS A 23 -5.91 0.72 5.90
N ASP A 24 -7.19 0.68 5.53
CA ASP A 24 -8.17 -0.28 6.03
C ASP A 24 -7.78 -1.73 5.68
N TYR A 25 -7.13 -1.93 4.52
CA TYR A 25 -6.54 -3.21 4.13
C TYR A 25 -5.22 -3.52 4.87
N GLY A 26 -4.75 -2.64 5.76
CA GLY A 26 -3.54 -2.81 6.56
C GLY A 26 -2.25 -2.43 5.85
N LEU A 27 -2.31 -1.73 4.71
CA LEU A 27 -1.12 -1.23 4.03
C LEU A 27 -0.60 0.04 4.71
N LYS A 28 0.71 0.21 4.71
CA LYS A 28 1.38 1.38 5.28
C LYS A 28 1.68 2.39 4.19
N ARG A 29 1.43 3.66 4.47
CA ARG A 29 1.72 4.76 3.54
C ARG A 29 3.22 5.03 3.54
N ILE A 30 3.86 4.93 2.37
CA ILE A 30 5.31 5.14 2.22
C ILE A 30 5.64 6.45 1.51
N GLN A 31 4.75 6.96 0.67
CA GLN A 31 4.84 8.28 0.04
C GLN A 31 3.44 8.90 -0.12
N LYS A 32 3.36 10.14 -0.63
CA LYS A 32 2.08 10.83 -0.88
C LYS A 32 1.12 9.98 -1.73
N SER A 33 1.67 9.27 -2.71
CA SER A 33 0.89 8.44 -3.61
C SER A 33 1.38 7.00 -3.72
N ALA A 34 1.99 6.48 -2.64
CA ALA A 34 2.42 5.09 -2.59
C ALA A 34 2.20 4.46 -1.21
N PHE A 35 1.81 3.19 -1.24
CA PHE A 35 1.58 2.32 -0.09
C PHE A 35 2.32 1.01 -0.26
N MET A 36 2.61 0.34 0.86
CA MET A 36 3.25 -0.97 0.85
C MET A 36 2.78 -1.81 2.03
N GLY A 37 2.75 -3.12 1.83
CA GLY A 37 2.44 -4.05 2.92
C GLY A 37 2.21 -5.48 2.44
N SER A 38 2.07 -6.37 3.41
CA SER A 38 1.82 -7.79 3.14
C SER A 38 0.33 -8.08 3.10
N LEU A 39 -0.14 -8.65 2.00
CA LEU A 39 -1.53 -9.12 1.85
C LEU A 39 -1.58 -10.62 1.57
N LYS A 40 -2.63 -11.26 2.10
CA LYS A 40 -3.07 -12.58 1.65
C LYS A 40 -3.77 -12.44 0.29
N LYS A 41 -3.74 -13.49 -0.53
CA LYS A 41 -4.33 -13.49 -1.89
C LYS A 41 -5.80 -13.02 -1.90
N HIS A 42 -6.61 -13.49 -0.95
CA HIS A 42 -8.01 -13.09 -0.86
C HIS A 42 -8.19 -11.60 -0.54
N ALA A 43 -7.38 -11.06 0.40
CA ALA A 43 -7.41 -9.64 0.74
C ALA A 43 -6.98 -8.77 -0.45
N LEU A 44 -5.96 -9.18 -1.20
CA LEU A 44 -5.59 -8.50 -2.45
C LEU A 44 -6.76 -8.48 -3.45
N ASN A 45 -7.43 -9.61 -3.67
CA ASN A 45 -8.55 -9.68 -4.63
C ASN A 45 -9.71 -8.76 -4.23
N SER A 46 -10.03 -8.68 -2.93
CA SER A 46 -11.03 -7.73 -2.42
C SER A 46 -10.58 -6.29 -2.65
N LEU A 47 -9.33 -5.95 -2.31
CA LEU A 47 -8.77 -4.62 -2.53
C LEU A 47 -8.84 -4.21 -4.01
N LEU A 48 -8.44 -5.10 -4.92
CA LEU A 48 -8.52 -4.85 -6.35
C LEU A 48 -9.95 -4.70 -6.86
N THR A 49 -10.94 -5.25 -6.17
CA THR A 49 -12.35 -5.07 -6.51
C THR A 49 -12.82 -3.68 -6.09
N ASP A 50 -12.47 -3.25 -4.89
CA ASP A 50 -12.84 -1.92 -4.37
C ASP A 50 -12.16 -0.80 -5.18
N LEU A 51 -10.85 -0.92 -5.43
CA LEU A 51 -10.10 0.05 -6.23
C LEU A 51 -10.69 0.22 -7.64
N ARG A 52 -11.12 -0.87 -8.29
CA ARG A 52 -11.77 -0.81 -9.62
C ARG A 52 -13.13 -0.14 -9.61
N ARG A 53 -13.84 -0.13 -8.47
CA ARG A 53 -15.11 0.58 -8.33
C ARG A 53 -14.91 2.07 -8.11
N MET A 54 -13.84 2.43 -7.40
CA MET A 54 -13.54 3.81 -7.01
C MET A 54 -12.80 4.58 -8.10
N VAL A 55 -11.77 3.95 -8.70
CA VAL A 55 -10.85 4.61 -9.64
C VAL A 55 -11.16 4.17 -11.06
N ASN A 56 -11.76 5.07 -11.84
CA ASN A 56 -12.23 4.79 -13.21
C ASN A 56 -11.47 5.53 -14.32
N VAL A 57 -10.83 6.66 -14.01
CA VAL A 57 -10.16 7.54 -14.98
C VAL A 57 -8.66 7.63 -14.67
N ASP A 58 -8.36 7.82 -13.39
CA ASP A 58 -7.00 7.90 -12.85
C ASP A 58 -6.34 6.52 -12.75
N SER A 59 -5.07 6.47 -12.34
CA SER A 59 -4.28 5.23 -12.36
C SER A 59 -3.93 4.70 -10.97
N VAL A 60 -4.00 3.38 -10.83
CA VAL A 60 -3.45 2.62 -9.69
C VAL A 60 -2.69 1.43 -10.24
N ILE A 61 -1.44 1.25 -9.79
CA ILE A 61 -0.57 0.15 -10.19
C ILE A 61 -0.15 -0.63 -8.95
N VAL A 62 -0.29 -1.95 -9.02
CA VAL A 62 0.05 -2.86 -7.93
C VAL A 62 1.21 -3.76 -8.35
N PHE A 63 2.33 -3.64 -7.67
CA PHE A 63 3.52 -4.44 -7.90
C PHE A 63 3.66 -5.51 -6.81
N PRO A 64 3.77 -6.81 -7.15
CA PRO A 64 4.25 -7.80 -6.20
C PRO A 64 5.73 -7.52 -5.89
N LEU A 65 6.10 -7.61 -4.63
CA LEU A 65 7.46 -7.39 -4.16
C LEU A 65 7.93 -8.63 -3.40
N CYS A 66 9.08 -9.17 -3.80
CA CYS A 66 9.72 -10.24 -3.06
C CYS A 66 10.58 -9.67 -1.91
N ASP A 67 10.90 -10.51 -0.92
CA ASP A 67 11.60 -10.03 0.27
C ASP A 67 13.04 -9.59 -0.01
N SER A 68 13.71 -10.14 -1.02
CA SER A 68 15.05 -9.69 -1.42
C SER A 68 15.03 -8.30 -2.02
N ASP A 69 14.09 -8.01 -2.92
CA ASP A 69 13.95 -6.68 -3.51
C ASP A 69 13.57 -5.64 -2.46
N PHE A 70 12.71 -6.04 -1.51
CA PHE A 70 12.34 -5.17 -0.38
C PHE A 70 13.54 -4.78 0.49
N ARG A 71 14.38 -5.75 0.86
CA ARG A 71 15.59 -5.48 1.67
C ARG A 71 16.60 -4.57 0.97
N ASN A 72 16.59 -4.55 -0.37
CA ASN A 72 17.46 -3.72 -1.18
C ASN A 72 16.82 -2.39 -1.59
N MET A 73 15.65 -2.06 -1.05
CA MET A 73 14.97 -0.80 -1.35
C MET A 73 15.80 0.39 -0.87
N VAL A 74 16.02 1.35 -1.76
CA VAL A 74 16.70 2.61 -1.46
C VAL A 74 15.67 3.73 -1.40
N SER A 75 15.71 4.53 -0.33
CA SER A 75 14.93 5.77 -0.21
C SER A 75 15.88 6.96 -0.15
N ILE A 76 15.48 8.07 -0.76
CA ILE A 76 16.25 9.32 -0.78
C ILE A 76 15.39 10.43 -0.18
N GLY A 77 15.95 11.20 0.77
CA GLY A 77 15.25 12.29 1.46
C GLY A 77 14.63 11.80 2.77
N LYS A 78 13.31 11.98 2.94
CA LYS A 78 12.63 11.49 4.15
C LYS A 78 12.53 9.97 4.10
N GLU A 79 13.28 9.30 4.96
CA GLU A 79 13.30 7.85 5.02
C GLU A 79 11.93 7.29 5.43
N PHE A 80 11.52 6.23 4.74
CA PHE A 80 10.48 5.34 5.23
C PHE A 80 11.13 4.40 6.24
N VAL A 81 10.66 4.43 7.48
CA VAL A 81 11.06 3.47 8.51
C VAL A 81 9.90 2.50 8.67
N GLU A 82 10.13 1.21 8.34
CA GLU A 82 9.18 0.16 8.69
C GLU A 82 9.18 0.06 10.21
N GLU A 83 8.11 0.51 10.86
CA GLU A 83 7.95 0.27 12.30
C GLU A 83 7.92 -1.25 12.52
N GLU A 84 8.93 -1.78 13.22
CA GLU A 84 8.90 -3.17 13.65
C GLU A 84 7.66 -3.38 14.50
N LYS A 85 6.81 -4.35 14.10
CA LYS A 85 5.77 -4.83 14.99
C LYS A 85 6.46 -5.46 16.19
N GLN A 86 6.44 -4.79 17.34
CA GLN A 86 6.60 -5.49 18.60
C GLN A 86 5.43 -6.48 18.67
N ASP A 87 5.72 -7.75 18.45
CA ASP A 87 4.80 -8.83 18.82
C ASP A 87 4.63 -8.72 20.34
N VAL A 88 3.55 -8.06 20.77
CA VAL A 88 3.13 -8.08 22.16
C VAL A 88 2.75 -9.52 22.45
N GLN A 89 3.68 -10.28 23.03
CA GLN A 89 3.37 -11.55 23.66
C GLN A 89 2.39 -11.28 24.79
N PHE A 90 1.12 -11.62 24.56
CA PHE A 90 0.19 -11.83 25.66
C PHE A 90 0.65 -13.08 26.39
N PHE A 91 1.23 -12.91 27.58
CA PHE A 91 1.42 -13.97 28.56
C PHE A 91 0.10 -14.33 29.22
#